data_AF-A0A1I7XT54-F1
#
_entry.id   AF-A0A1I7XT54-F1
#
_cell.length_a   1.000
_cell.length_b   1.000
_cell.length_c   1.000
_cell.angle_alpha   90.00
_cell.angle_beta   90.00
_cell.angle_gamma   90.00
#
_symmetry.space_group_name_H-M   'P 1'
#
loop_
_entity.id
_entity.type
_entity.pdbx_description
1 polymer ?
#
loop_
_entity_poly.entity_id
_entity_poly.type
_entity_poly.pdbx_seq_one_letter_code
_entity_poly.pdbx_strand_id
1 'polypeptide(L)' 'MMQSILECMIRQADNVEMFKKYQRSLDSLHSKYSVSTKSTVCGDTEWGHLQIDATSLFLLTLAQITASG' A
#
# COMPACT_ATOMS: atom_id res chain seq x y z
N MET A 1 -14.81 -1.49 -1.74
CA MET A 1 -13.63 -2.39 -1.74
C MET A 1 -12.34 -1.65 -2.07
N MET A 2 -12.30 -0.83 -3.13
CA MET A 2 -11.12 0.00 -3.45
C MET A 2 -10.78 1.02 -2.34
N GLN A 3 -11.78 1.67 -1.75
CA GLN A 3 -11.59 2.63 -0.65
C GLN A 3 -10.94 2.02 0.61
N SER A 4 -11.31 0.79 0.98
CA SER A 4 -10.70 0.11 2.14
C SER A 4 -9.24 -0.28 1.90
N ILE A 5 -8.89 -0.67 0.66
CA ILE A 5 -7.49 -0.96 0.29
C ILE A 5 -6.67 0.34 0.27
N LEU A 6 -7.26 1.43 -0.23
CA LEU A 6 -6.66 2.76 -0.21
C LEU A 6 -6.30 3.20 1.21
N GLU A 7 -7.22 3.03 2.16
CA GLU A 7 -6.96 3.33 3.58
C GLU A 7 -5.84 2.46 4.17
N CYS A 8 -5.75 1.18 3.81
CA CYS A 8 -4.64 0.32 4.23
C CYS A 8 -3.29 0.81 3.67
N MET A 9 -3.25 1.27 2.41
CA MET A 9 -2.04 1.77 1.77
C MET A 9 -1.58 3.11 2.35
N ILE A 10 -2.51 4.02 2.63
CA ILE A 10 -2.21 5.34 3.24
C ILE A 10 -1.53 5.19 4.60
N ARG A 11 -1.91 4.16 5.38
CA ARG A 11 -1.31 3.87 6.70
C ARG A 11 0.15 3.42 6.65
N GLN A 12 0.70 3.17 5.46
CA GLN A 12 2.08 2.74 5.26
C GLN A 12 2.93 3.82 4.59
N ALA A 13 2.58 5.10 4.78
CA ALA A 13 3.31 6.23 4.21
C ALA A 13 4.81 6.21 4.55
N ASP A 14 5.18 5.78 5.77
CA ASP A 14 6.58 5.69 6.19
C ASP A 14 7.39 4.70 5.33
N ASN A 15 6.80 3.55 4.98
CA ASN A 15 7.42 2.57 4.09
C ASN A 15 7.64 3.20 2.70
N VAL A 16 6.66 3.94 2.18
CA VAL A 16 6.79 4.65 0.89
C VAL A 16 7.93 5.68 0.92
N GLU A 17 8.08 6.42 2.02
CA GLU A 17 9.18 7.38 2.18
C GLU A 17 10.55 6.70 2.23
N MET A 18 10.67 5.56 2.94
CA MET A 18 11.90 4.77 2.94
C MET A 18 12.19 4.16 1.56
N PHE A 19 11.16 3.68 0.87
CA PHE A 19 11.27 3.12 -0.47
C PHE A 19 11.73 4.16 -1.48
N LYS A 20 11.21 5.40 -1.42
CA LYS A 20 11.69 6.52 -2.26
C LYS A 20 13.19 6.76 -2.11
N LYS A 21 13.72 6.58 -0.89
CA LYS A 21 15.12 6.83 -0.58
C LYS A 21 16.04 5.68 -0.96
N TYR A 22 15.62 4.43 -0.72
CA TYR A 22 16.51 3.27 -0.79
C TYR A 22 16.09 2.20 -1.80
N GLN A 23 14.84 2.22 -2.29
CA GLN A 23 14.27 1.28 -3.26
C GLN A 23 14.47 -0.20 -2.92
N ARG A 24 14.45 -0.57 -1.64
CA ARG A 24 14.63 -1.95 -1.20
C ARG A 24 13.27 -2.65 -1.14
N SER A 25 13.25 -3.96 -1.38
CA SER A 25 12.01 -4.74 -1.24
C SER A 25 11.42 -4.66 0.15
N LEU A 26 12.23 -4.52 1.20
CA LEU A 26 11.77 -4.42 2.59
C LEU A 26 10.98 -3.13 2.85
N ASP A 27 11.30 -2.07 2.12
CA ASP A 27 10.64 -0.78 2.28
C ASP A 27 9.35 -0.68 1.43
N SER A 28 9.02 -1.71 0.64
CA SER A 28 7.80 -1.69 -0.18
C SER A 28 6.54 -1.96 0.64
N LEU A 29 5.37 -1.61 0.09
CA LEU A 29 4.08 -1.77 0.76
C LEU A 29 3.85 -3.22 1.16
N HIS A 30 3.34 -3.45 2.37
CA HIS A 30 2.85 -4.77 2.78
C HIS A 30 1.68 -5.22 1.93
N SER A 31 1.52 -6.52 1.75
CA SER A 31 0.44 -7.10 0.92
C SER A 31 -0.73 -7.65 1.73
N LYS A 32 -0.62 -7.71 3.07
CA LYS A 32 -1.58 -8.38 3.95
C LYS A 32 -2.07 -7.47 5.08
N TYR A 33 -3.38 -7.31 5.15
CA TYR A 33 -4.03 -6.39 6.08
C TYR A 33 -5.13 -7.05 6.89
N SER A 34 -5.36 -6.51 8.09
CA SER A 34 -6.53 -6.84 8.89
C SER A 34 -7.78 -6.17 8.31
N VAL A 35 -8.84 -6.93 8.09
CA VAL A 35 -10.13 -6.40 7.62
C VAL A 35 -10.76 -5.46 8.66
N SER A 36 -10.55 -5.73 9.95
CA SER A 36 -11.15 -4.94 11.04
C SER A 36 -10.34 -3.69 11.38
N THR A 37 -9.01 -3.81 11.45
CA THR A 37 -8.15 -2.69 11.90
C THR A 37 -7.50 -1.93 10.75
N LYS A 38 -7.44 -2.49 9.54
CA LYS A 38 -6.77 -1.92 8.35
C LYS A 38 -5.25 -1.72 8.54
N SER A 39 -4.66 -2.43 9.52
CA SER A 39 -3.22 -2.44 9.77
C SER A 39 -2.57 -3.68 9.17
N THR A 40 -1.24 -3.64 9.02
CA THR A 40 -0.44 -4.83 8.70
C THR A 40 -0.59 -5.86 9.82
N VAL A 41 -0.63 -7.14 9.45
CA VAL A 41 -0.87 -8.26 10.38
C VAL A 41 0.34 -9.16 10.57
N CYS A 42 1.43 -8.84 9.89
CA CYS A 42 2.70 -9.56 9.88
C CYS A 42 3.83 -8.55 9.73
N GLY A 43 5.01 -8.90 10.25
CA GLY A 43 6.22 -8.11 10.06
C GLY A 43 6.68 -8.09 8.60
N ASP A 44 7.47 -7.09 8.23
CA ASP A 44 8.05 -6.89 6.90
C ASP A 44 8.81 -8.14 6.39
N THR A 45 9.47 -8.87 7.27
CA THR A 45 10.23 -10.08 6.87
C THR A 45 9.39 -11.36 6.86
N GLU A 46 8.15 -11.32 7.34
CA GLU A 46 7.33 -12.53 7.56
C GLU A 46 6.42 -12.87 6.38
N TRP A 47 6.12 -11.88 5.54
CA TRP A 47 5.25 -12.07 4.39
C TRP A 47 5.68 -11.17 3.24
N GLY A 48 5.61 -11.70 2.01
CA GLY A 48 6.07 -11.00 0.82
C GLY A 48 5.42 -9.62 0.66
N HIS A 49 6.23 -8.65 0.28
CA HIS A 49 5.75 -7.29 0.04
C HIS A 49 5.03 -7.18 -1.30
N LEU A 50 4.08 -6.26 -1.34
CA LEU A 50 3.35 -5.85 -2.53
C LEU A 50 4.26 -4.95 -3.37
N GLN A 51 4.64 -5.41 -4.56
CA GLN A 51 5.46 -4.63 -5.46
C GLN A 51 4.68 -3.43 -6.04
N ILE A 52 5.41 -2.56 -6.75
CA ILE A 52 4.95 -1.26 -7.30
C ILE A 52 3.69 -1.38 -8.19
N ASP A 53 3.39 -2.57 -8.73
CA ASP A 53 2.17 -2.83 -9.50
C ASP A 53 0.89 -2.46 -8.74
N ALA A 54 0.88 -2.62 -7.41
CA ALA A 54 -0.24 -2.14 -6.59
C ALA A 54 -0.27 -0.62 -6.37
N THR A 55 0.89 0.05 -6.44
CA THR A 55 0.94 1.53 -6.41
C THR A 55 0.39 2.11 -7.72
N SER A 56 0.63 1.43 -8.85
CA SER A 56 -0.02 1.76 -10.13
C SER A 56 -1.54 1.63 -10.02
N LEU A 57 -2.05 0.60 -9.32
CA LEU A 57 -3.47 0.45 -9.01
C LEU A 57 -3.99 1.55 -8.08
N PHE A 58 -3.21 1.99 -7.08
CA PHE A 58 -3.54 3.14 -6.23
C PHE A 58 -3.72 4.41 -7.06
N LEU A 59 -2.75 4.75 -7.93
CA LEU A 59 -2.82 5.95 -8.77
C LEU A 59 -3.96 5.87 -9.79
N LEU A 60 -4.19 4.70 -10.39
CA LEU A 60 -5.31 4.47 -11.30
C LEU A 60 -6.66 4.66 -10.59
N THR A 61 -6.80 4.09 -9.40
CA THR A 61 -8.02 4.19 -8.57
C THR A 61 -8.28 5.64 -8.17
N LEU A 62 -7.23 6.35 -7.71
CA LEU A 62 -7.33 7.74 -7.31
C LEU A 62 -7.72 8.62 -8.50
N ALA A 63 -7.12 8.40 -9.67
CA ALA A 63 -7.48 9.07 -10.90
C ALA A 63 -8.95 8.80 -11.29
N GLN A 64 -9.43 7.56 -11.18
CA GLN A 64 -10.83 7.21 -11.44
C GLN A 64 -11.80 7.91 -10.50
N ILE A 65 -11.48 7.99 -9.19
CA ILE A 65 -12.30 8.69 -8.20
C ILE A 65 -12.35 10.20 -8.48
N THR A 66 -11.23 10.81 -8.92
CA THR A 66 -11.19 12.23 -9.29
C THR A 66 -11.83 12.54 -10.63
N ALA A 67 -11.84 11.60 -11.57
CA ALA A 67 -12.40 11.77 -12.91
C ALA A 67 -13.91 11.48 -12.99
N SER A 68 -14.47 10.77 -12.00
CA SER A 68 -15.92 10.51 -11.90
C SER A 68 -16.71 11.64 -11.21
N GLY A 69 -16.08 12.80 -10.98
CA GLY A 69 -16.72 14.00 -10.44
C GLY A 69 -17.39 14.84 -11.52
#